data_AF-A0AAV2VWW0-F1
#
_entry.id   AF-A0AAV2VWW0-F1
#
_cell.length_a   1.000
_cell.length_b   1.000
_cell.length_c   1.000
_cell.angle_alpha   90.00
_cell.angle_beta   90.00
_cell.angle_gamma   90.00
#
_symmetry.space_group_name_H-M   'P 1'
#
loop_
_entity.id
_entity.type
_entity.pdbx_description
1 polymer ?
#
loop_
_entity_poly.entity_id
_entity_poly.type
_entity_poly.pdbx_seq_one_letter_code
_entity_poly.pdbx_strand_id
1 'polypeptide(L)'
;MDSKNFVLLAIQTLGCTQKELALKLGVSPAQITKWKSGEHMSLEMEKQFRLLSGIGDRDPNVVALTGGIEQADKWEKLTKHLAEVALDSAETGYVTYPLADESELLCWSTLDTLNELGVEIPKTFPEQLDFDYCAEDFDGIKDRIECMYRENIYSSLIYSAYLALNDVYGFYAAYISEIMDHGDMELMGSPADNIEACLLNLAFCKVGADNEMLPHFSDFKYNTLKDYKAWIEIVKNYAFNNNIPLRAELMNLILCDHDDLGHEAEAESLGFNTSRLHPDIYMNEILQSHRVLHQVLPVICKKLGITEDELKLDSSKLYLK
;
A
#
# COMPACT_ATOMS: atom_id res chain seq x y z
N MET A 1 -14.83 10.81 -0.86
CA MET A 1 -14.75 11.74 -2.00
C MET A 1 -14.80 13.17 -1.50
N ASP A 2 -13.95 14.04 -2.04
CA ASP A 2 -13.85 15.44 -1.58
C ASP A 2 -14.88 16.33 -2.29
N SER A 3 -15.92 16.73 -1.57
CA SER A 3 -16.99 17.61 -2.04
C SER A 3 -16.48 18.98 -2.50
N LYS A 4 -15.28 19.38 -2.07
CA LYS A 4 -14.61 20.62 -2.47
C LYS A 4 -14.31 20.68 -3.95
N ASN A 5 -13.74 19.60 -4.52
CA ASN A 5 -13.29 19.62 -5.91
C ASN A 5 -14.46 19.60 -6.90
N PHE A 6 -15.58 18.95 -6.54
CA PHE A 6 -16.84 19.10 -7.27
C PHE A 6 -17.29 20.57 -7.38
N VAL A 7 -17.26 21.31 -6.26
CA VAL A 7 -17.64 22.72 -6.23
C VAL A 7 -16.69 23.58 -7.07
N LEU A 8 -15.38 23.36 -6.95
CA LEU A 8 -14.37 24.11 -7.70
C LEU A 8 -14.52 23.91 -9.21
N LEU A 9 -14.66 22.66 -9.65
CA LEU A 9 -14.84 22.32 -11.06
C LEU A 9 -16.13 22.92 -11.64
N ALA A 10 -17.25 22.79 -10.93
CA ALA A 10 -18.52 23.36 -11.42
C ALA A 10 -18.47 24.90 -11.55
N ILE A 11 -17.82 25.60 -10.61
CA ILE A 11 -17.62 27.05 -10.68
C ILE A 11 -16.77 27.42 -11.91
N GLN A 12 -15.68 26.70 -12.14
CA GLN A 12 -14.77 26.95 -13.27
C GLN A 12 -15.45 26.67 -14.61
N THR A 13 -16.09 25.50 -14.77
CA THR A 13 -16.76 25.11 -16.01
C THR A 13 -17.92 26.05 -16.36
N LEU A 14 -18.70 26.47 -15.37
CA LEU A 14 -19.87 27.33 -15.61
C LEU A 14 -19.54 28.82 -15.63
N GLY A 15 -18.31 29.22 -15.26
CA GLY A 15 -17.90 30.62 -15.13
C GLY A 15 -18.78 31.43 -14.17
N CYS A 16 -19.31 30.80 -13.12
CA CYS A 16 -20.34 31.39 -12.25
C CYS A 16 -19.87 31.57 -10.80
N THR A 17 -20.55 32.42 -10.05
CA THR A 17 -20.30 32.63 -8.61
C THR A 17 -20.95 31.53 -7.76
N GLN A 18 -20.50 31.38 -6.50
CA GLN A 18 -21.11 30.44 -5.55
C GLN A 18 -22.62 30.67 -5.36
N LYS A 19 -23.08 31.93 -5.43
CA LYS A 19 -24.51 32.26 -5.30
C LYS A 19 -25.31 31.77 -6.50
N GLU A 20 -24.76 31.93 -7.70
CA GLU A 20 -25.39 31.48 -8.95
C GLU A 20 -25.38 29.95 -9.02
N LEU A 21 -24.31 29.29 -8.59
CA LEU A 21 -24.25 27.84 -8.48
C LEU A 21 -25.30 27.30 -7.48
N ALA A 22 -25.43 27.95 -6.32
CA ALA A 22 -26.43 27.59 -5.32
C ALA A 22 -27.86 27.69 -5.89
N LEU A 23 -28.15 28.78 -6.63
CA LEU A 23 -29.42 28.97 -7.33
C LEU A 23 -29.68 27.87 -8.36
N LYS A 24 -28.68 27.49 -9.16
CA LYS A 24 -28.80 26.41 -10.16
C LYS A 24 -29.08 25.05 -9.52
N LEU A 25 -28.47 24.77 -8.38
CA LEU A 25 -28.62 23.51 -7.64
C LEU A 25 -29.84 23.50 -6.70
N GLY A 26 -30.56 24.62 -6.58
CA GLY A 26 -31.71 24.73 -5.67
C GLY A 26 -31.33 24.66 -4.18
N VAL A 27 -30.08 25.00 -3.83
CA VAL A 27 -29.56 24.94 -2.45
C VAL A 27 -29.20 26.32 -1.93
N SER A 28 -28.93 26.43 -0.63
CA SER A 28 -28.46 27.68 -0.04
C SER A 28 -26.97 27.93 -0.37
N PRO A 29 -26.52 29.19 -0.53
CA PRO A 29 -25.10 29.51 -0.67
C PRO A 29 -24.24 29.03 0.51
N ALA A 30 -24.84 28.92 1.70
CA ALA A 30 -24.18 28.34 2.87
C ALA A 30 -23.83 26.86 2.64
N GLN A 31 -24.71 26.09 1.98
CA GLN A 31 -24.44 24.69 1.67
C GLN A 31 -23.26 24.52 0.72
N ILE A 32 -23.14 25.38 -0.30
CA ILE A 32 -21.96 25.41 -1.18
C ILE A 32 -20.68 25.70 -0.39
N THR A 33 -20.76 26.60 0.59
CA THR A 33 -19.61 26.91 1.46
C THR A 33 -19.20 25.70 2.29
N LYS A 34 -20.16 24.95 2.83
CA LYS A 34 -19.89 23.74 3.61
C LYS A 34 -19.28 22.61 2.77
N TRP A 35 -19.78 22.38 1.56
CA TRP A 35 -19.15 21.43 0.63
C TRP A 35 -17.74 21.88 0.23
N LYS A 36 -17.51 23.18 0.05
CA LYS A 36 -16.16 23.70 -0.18
C LYS A 36 -15.20 23.46 1.00
N SER A 37 -15.72 23.34 2.21
CA SER A 37 -14.95 22.96 3.40
C SER A 37 -14.84 21.45 3.63
N GLY A 38 -15.34 20.61 2.70
CA GLY A 38 -15.24 19.15 2.80
C GLY A 38 -16.41 18.47 3.52
N GLU A 39 -17.54 19.17 3.75
CA GLU A 39 -18.74 18.50 4.29
C GLU A 39 -19.25 17.43 3.31
N HIS A 40 -19.75 16.31 3.84
CA HIS A 40 -20.31 15.23 3.05
C HIS A 40 -21.36 15.72 2.05
N MET A 41 -21.25 15.27 0.79
CA MET A 41 -22.20 15.51 -0.28
C MET A 41 -23.00 14.25 -0.55
N SER A 42 -24.31 14.36 -0.76
CA SER A 42 -25.14 13.20 -1.10
C SER A 42 -24.86 12.70 -2.52
N LEU A 43 -25.03 11.40 -2.78
CA LEU A 43 -24.87 10.80 -4.11
C LEU A 43 -25.72 11.47 -5.20
N GLU A 44 -26.93 11.90 -4.86
CA GLU A 44 -27.80 12.65 -5.79
C GLU A 44 -27.15 13.97 -6.20
N MET A 45 -26.57 14.69 -5.23
CA MET A 45 -25.92 15.96 -5.48
C MET A 45 -24.61 15.77 -6.25
N GLU A 46 -23.83 14.73 -5.95
CA GLU A 46 -22.64 14.38 -6.74
C GLU A 46 -22.99 14.15 -8.21
N LYS A 47 -24.09 13.44 -8.51
CA LYS A 47 -24.58 13.28 -9.88
C LYS A 47 -24.91 14.61 -10.55
N GLN A 48 -25.54 15.53 -9.82
CA GLN A 48 -25.81 16.88 -10.34
C GLN A 48 -24.51 17.64 -10.63
N PHE A 49 -23.52 17.56 -9.73
CA PHE A 49 -22.22 18.18 -9.95
C PHE A 49 -21.50 17.59 -11.17
N ARG A 50 -21.50 16.27 -11.34
CA ARG A 50 -20.92 15.59 -12.52
C ARG A 50 -21.58 16.05 -13.82
N LEU A 51 -22.91 16.20 -13.84
CA LEU A 51 -23.64 16.74 -14.99
C LEU A 51 -23.26 18.20 -15.28
N LEU A 52 -23.12 19.03 -14.25
CA LEU A 52 -22.79 20.45 -14.41
C LEU A 52 -21.33 20.69 -14.85
N SER A 53 -20.40 19.91 -14.32
CA SER A 53 -18.96 20.05 -14.61
C SER A 53 -18.55 19.30 -15.88
N GLY A 54 -19.34 18.34 -16.34
CA GLY A 54 -19.07 17.55 -17.54
C GLY A 54 -17.97 16.51 -17.38
N ILE A 55 -17.56 16.19 -16.15
CA ILE A 55 -16.44 15.26 -15.90
C ILE A 55 -16.79 13.77 -16.10
N GLY A 56 -18.09 13.45 -16.19
CA GLY A 56 -18.56 12.06 -16.27
C GLY A 56 -18.25 11.30 -14.99
N ASP A 57 -17.71 10.08 -15.12
CA ASP A 57 -17.37 9.20 -14.00
C ASP A 57 -15.97 9.44 -13.42
N ARG A 58 -15.16 10.30 -14.06
CA ARG A 58 -13.79 10.65 -13.62
C ARG A 58 -13.72 11.14 -12.18
N ASP A 59 -12.60 10.89 -11.53
CA ASP A 59 -12.36 11.39 -10.17
C ASP A 59 -12.20 12.93 -10.18
N PRO A 60 -12.99 13.67 -9.38
CA PRO A 60 -12.92 15.13 -9.35
C PRO A 60 -11.59 15.67 -8.80
N ASN A 61 -10.90 14.94 -7.94
CA ASN A 61 -9.59 15.32 -7.43
C ASN A 61 -8.55 15.24 -8.53
N VAL A 62 -8.54 14.15 -9.31
CA VAL A 62 -7.62 13.98 -10.44
C VAL A 62 -7.83 15.10 -11.47
N VAL A 63 -9.09 15.39 -11.84
CA VAL A 63 -9.39 16.47 -12.80
C VAL A 63 -8.94 17.83 -12.29
N ALA A 64 -9.16 18.14 -11.00
CA ALA A 64 -8.73 19.39 -10.40
C ALA A 64 -7.19 19.49 -10.28
N LEU A 65 -6.53 18.38 -9.96
CA LEU A 65 -5.08 18.29 -9.76
C LEU A 65 -4.30 18.40 -11.07
N THR A 66 -4.80 17.80 -12.15
CA THR A 66 -4.12 17.72 -13.45
C THR A 66 -4.44 18.87 -14.41
N GLY A 67 -5.40 19.74 -14.07
CA GLY A 67 -5.70 20.96 -14.85
C GLY A 67 -6.82 20.81 -15.88
N GLY A 68 -7.54 19.70 -15.89
CA GLY A 68 -8.73 19.52 -16.72
C GLY A 68 -8.94 18.06 -17.15
N ILE A 69 -10.06 17.83 -17.84
CA ILE A 69 -10.49 16.48 -18.26
C ILE A 69 -9.45 15.82 -19.19
N GLU A 70 -8.98 16.54 -20.20
CA GLU A 70 -8.01 15.99 -21.16
C GLU A 70 -6.69 15.61 -20.49
N GLN A 71 -6.23 16.41 -19.53
CA GLN A 71 -4.98 16.17 -18.83
C GLN A 71 -5.11 14.98 -17.87
N ALA A 72 -6.24 14.88 -17.17
CA ALA A 72 -6.58 13.73 -16.34
C ALA A 72 -6.58 12.43 -17.16
N ASP A 73 -7.19 12.43 -18.34
CA ASP A 73 -7.22 11.25 -19.23
C ASP A 73 -5.81 10.80 -19.65
N LYS A 74 -4.90 11.74 -19.89
CA LYS A 74 -3.50 11.42 -20.25
C LYS A 74 -2.74 10.83 -19.06
N TRP A 75 -2.92 11.38 -17.87
CA TRP A 75 -2.35 10.82 -16.64
C TRP A 75 -2.87 9.42 -16.36
N GLU A 76 -4.17 9.20 -16.53
CA GLU A 76 -4.79 7.88 -16.32
C GLU A 76 -4.20 6.83 -17.29
N LYS A 77 -4.07 7.19 -18.58
CA LYS A 77 -3.43 6.33 -19.59
C LYS A 77 -1.99 5.99 -19.24
N LEU A 78 -1.18 6.98 -18.85
CA LEU A 78 0.20 6.75 -18.42
C LEU A 78 0.24 5.80 -17.23
N THR A 79 -0.56 6.05 -16.19
CA THR A 79 -0.57 5.21 -14.99
C THR A 79 -0.98 3.78 -15.28
N LYS A 80 -1.97 3.55 -16.15
CA LYS A 80 -2.39 2.21 -16.57
C LYS A 80 -1.30 1.51 -17.35
N HIS A 81 -0.68 2.19 -18.31
CA HIS A 81 0.42 1.63 -19.09
C HIS A 81 1.60 1.23 -18.20
N LEU A 82 2.03 2.10 -17.29
CA LEU A 82 3.14 1.80 -16.38
C LEU A 82 2.80 0.64 -15.43
N ALA A 83 1.54 0.54 -15.00
CA ALA A 83 1.08 -0.56 -14.15
C ALA A 83 1.09 -1.90 -14.87
N GLU A 84 0.61 -1.94 -16.12
CA GLU A 84 0.66 -3.13 -16.98
C GLU A 84 2.11 -3.60 -17.17
N VAL A 85 3.02 -2.69 -17.53
CA VAL A 85 4.45 -3.03 -17.71
C VAL A 85 5.09 -3.51 -16.40
N ALA A 86 4.75 -2.89 -15.27
CA ALA A 86 5.25 -3.32 -13.97
C ALA A 86 4.72 -4.71 -13.58
N LEU A 87 3.43 -4.98 -13.81
CA LEU A 87 2.81 -6.29 -13.57
C LEU A 87 3.45 -7.39 -14.41
N ASP A 88 3.70 -7.13 -15.70
CA ASP A 88 4.38 -8.07 -16.59
C ASP A 88 5.82 -8.37 -16.15
N SER A 89 6.42 -7.47 -15.35
CA SER A 89 7.76 -7.62 -14.77
C SER A 89 7.76 -8.27 -13.38
N ALA A 90 6.60 -8.63 -12.82
CA ALA A 90 6.51 -9.16 -11.47
C ALA A 90 6.96 -10.63 -11.40
N GLU A 91 7.90 -10.94 -10.50
CA GLU A 91 8.45 -12.30 -10.32
C GLU A 91 8.06 -12.95 -8.99
N THR A 92 7.29 -12.26 -8.14
CA THR A 92 6.97 -12.73 -6.77
C THR A 92 6.05 -13.96 -6.73
N GLY A 93 5.34 -14.26 -7.82
CA GLY A 93 4.33 -15.31 -7.89
C GLY A 93 2.96 -14.93 -7.31
N TYR A 94 2.77 -13.66 -6.92
CA TYR A 94 1.51 -13.12 -6.44
C TYR A 94 0.96 -12.05 -7.40
N VAL A 95 -0.37 -11.96 -7.52
CA VAL A 95 -1.04 -10.93 -8.33
C VAL A 95 -1.17 -9.66 -7.51
N THR A 96 -0.50 -8.59 -7.93
CA THR A 96 -0.60 -7.26 -7.30
C THR A 96 -1.91 -6.58 -7.67
N TYR A 97 -3.00 -6.88 -6.94
CA TYR A 97 -4.33 -6.32 -7.21
C TYR A 97 -4.38 -4.78 -7.30
N PRO A 98 -3.63 -4.01 -6.49
CA PRO A 98 -3.62 -2.55 -6.63
C PRO A 98 -3.17 -2.07 -8.02
N LEU A 99 -2.26 -2.80 -8.68
CA LEU A 99 -1.80 -2.45 -10.03
C LEU A 99 -2.72 -2.96 -11.13
N ALA A 100 -3.50 -4.02 -10.88
CA ALA A 100 -4.54 -4.47 -11.81
C ALA A 100 -5.69 -3.45 -11.94
N ASP A 101 -5.79 -2.53 -10.97
CA ASP A 101 -6.70 -1.37 -10.96
C ASP A 101 -8.17 -1.71 -11.21
N GLU A 102 -8.66 -2.85 -10.67
CA GLU A 102 -10.07 -3.26 -10.81
C GLU A 102 -11.05 -2.22 -10.22
N SER A 103 -10.59 -1.42 -9.26
CA SER A 103 -11.37 -0.35 -8.63
C SER A 103 -11.27 1.01 -9.34
N GLU A 104 -10.44 1.13 -10.39
CA GLU A 104 -10.17 2.38 -11.12
C GLU A 104 -9.72 3.55 -10.21
N LEU A 105 -8.91 3.24 -9.19
CA LEU A 105 -8.40 4.20 -8.20
C LEU A 105 -6.89 4.45 -8.31
N LEU A 106 -6.15 3.65 -9.07
CA LEU A 106 -4.70 3.69 -9.11
C LEU A 106 -4.17 5.07 -9.52
N CYS A 107 -4.78 5.69 -10.53
CA CYS A 107 -4.37 7.03 -10.98
C CYS A 107 -4.55 8.07 -9.86
N TRP A 108 -5.68 8.04 -9.16
CA TRP A 108 -5.94 8.93 -8.03
C TRP A 108 -4.93 8.70 -6.91
N SER A 109 -4.78 7.45 -6.44
CA SER A 109 -3.87 7.11 -5.34
C SER A 109 -2.43 7.50 -5.66
N THR A 110 -1.99 7.30 -6.90
CA THR A 110 -0.64 7.65 -7.35
C THR A 110 -0.41 9.15 -7.33
N LEU A 111 -1.33 9.93 -7.92
CA LEU A 111 -1.18 11.39 -7.97
C LEU A 111 -1.35 12.03 -6.59
N ASP A 112 -2.20 11.47 -5.74
CA ASP A 112 -2.37 11.90 -4.35
C ASP A 112 -1.07 11.67 -3.55
N THR A 113 -0.46 10.49 -3.69
CA THR A 113 0.83 10.17 -3.07
C THR A 113 1.95 11.11 -3.54
N LEU A 114 2.03 11.39 -4.84
CA LEU A 114 2.98 12.37 -5.37
C LEU A 114 2.75 13.77 -4.80
N ASN A 115 1.49 14.18 -4.66
CA ASN A 115 1.13 15.46 -4.05
C ASN A 115 1.51 15.52 -2.56
N GLU A 116 1.33 14.43 -1.80
CA GLU A 116 1.80 14.33 -0.39
C GLU A 116 3.33 14.42 -0.27
N LEU A 117 4.05 13.83 -1.24
CA LEU A 117 5.50 13.94 -1.38
C LEU A 117 5.98 15.36 -1.74
N GLY A 118 5.05 16.27 -2.06
CA GLY A 118 5.33 17.65 -2.44
C GLY A 118 5.63 17.84 -3.92
N VAL A 119 5.33 16.85 -4.76
CA VAL A 119 5.52 16.95 -6.22
C VAL A 119 4.48 17.92 -6.80
N GLU A 120 4.96 18.95 -7.50
CA GLU A 120 4.07 19.84 -8.26
C GLU A 120 3.59 19.16 -9.54
N ILE A 121 2.36 18.63 -9.53
CA ILE A 121 1.77 17.99 -10.71
C ILE A 121 1.50 19.03 -11.82
N PRO A 122 2.08 18.87 -13.02
CA PRO A 122 1.85 19.76 -14.14
C PRO A 122 0.36 19.88 -14.52
N LYS A 123 -0.11 21.12 -14.69
CA LYS A 123 -1.48 21.41 -15.20
C LYS A 123 -1.64 21.16 -16.70
N THR A 124 -0.53 20.99 -17.40
CA THR A 124 -0.48 20.52 -18.78
C THR A 124 0.39 19.28 -18.78
N PHE A 125 -0.14 18.18 -19.31
CA PHE A 125 0.54 16.91 -19.39
C PHE A 125 1.85 17.06 -20.17
N PRO A 126 2.96 16.47 -19.70
CA PRO A 126 4.24 16.58 -20.39
C PRO A 126 4.16 16.02 -21.82
N GLU A 127 4.44 16.86 -22.83
CA GLU A 127 4.39 16.44 -24.24
C GLU A 127 5.35 15.26 -24.52
N GLN A 128 6.45 15.14 -23.78
CA GLN A 128 7.39 14.02 -23.92
C GLN A 128 6.83 12.69 -23.43
N LEU A 129 5.63 12.66 -22.83
CA LEU A 129 4.95 11.45 -22.40
C LEU A 129 3.71 11.17 -23.25
N ASP A 130 3.25 12.09 -24.11
CA ASP A 130 1.96 12.00 -24.81
C ASP A 130 2.08 11.12 -26.06
N PHE A 131 1.98 9.80 -25.85
CA PHE A 131 2.09 8.80 -26.91
C PHE A 131 0.88 7.87 -26.95
N ASP A 132 0.76 7.17 -28.08
CA ASP A 132 -0.18 6.05 -28.20
C ASP A 132 0.41 4.79 -27.56
N TYR A 133 0.16 4.61 -26.26
CA TYR A 133 0.59 3.44 -25.49
C TYR A 133 -0.02 2.11 -25.99
N CYS A 134 -1.10 2.19 -26.79
CA CYS A 134 -1.79 1.04 -27.38
C CYS A 134 -1.32 0.71 -28.80
N ALA A 135 -0.33 1.44 -29.34
CA ALA A 135 0.15 1.21 -30.68
C ALA A 135 0.70 -0.22 -30.82
N GLU A 136 0.25 -0.94 -31.87
CA GLU A 136 0.80 -2.25 -32.22
C GLU A 136 2.32 -2.12 -32.44
N ASP A 137 3.08 -3.11 -31.95
CA ASP A 137 4.54 -3.10 -31.97
C ASP A 137 5.09 -3.31 -33.38
N PHE A 138 4.97 -2.27 -34.19
CA PHE A 138 5.65 -2.14 -35.46
C PHE A 138 6.94 -1.36 -35.23
N ASP A 139 8.07 -1.98 -35.55
CA ASP A 139 9.36 -1.29 -35.75
C ASP A 139 10.08 -0.75 -34.48
N GLY A 140 9.96 -1.45 -33.33
CA GLY A 140 10.73 -1.14 -32.11
C GLY A 140 10.22 0.10 -31.35
N ILE A 141 8.95 0.44 -31.55
CA ILE A 141 8.28 1.55 -30.87
C ILE A 141 8.19 1.28 -29.37
N LYS A 142 8.00 0.02 -28.94
CA LYS A 142 7.96 -0.34 -27.51
C LYS A 142 9.27 -0.01 -26.78
N ASP A 143 10.43 -0.39 -27.34
CA ASP A 143 11.74 -0.08 -26.74
C ASP A 143 11.96 1.42 -26.59
N ARG A 144 11.45 2.23 -27.54
CA ARG A 144 11.54 3.70 -27.46
C ARG A 144 10.62 4.27 -26.39
N ILE A 145 9.39 3.77 -26.28
CA ILE A 145 8.45 4.16 -25.22
C ILE A 145 9.07 3.84 -23.86
N GLU A 146 9.71 2.67 -23.73
CA GLU A 146 10.42 2.25 -22.52
C GLU A 146 11.54 3.22 -22.12
N CYS A 147 12.45 3.57 -23.03
CA CYS A 147 13.48 4.56 -22.74
C CYS A 147 12.88 5.91 -22.30
N MET A 148 11.80 6.35 -22.96
CA MET A 148 11.22 7.68 -22.70
C MET A 148 10.57 7.80 -21.32
N TYR A 149 9.82 6.79 -20.86
CA TYR A 149 9.26 6.85 -19.51
C TYR A 149 10.30 6.64 -18.42
N ARG A 150 11.42 5.93 -18.69
CA ARG A 150 12.55 5.80 -17.75
C ARG A 150 13.34 7.10 -17.59
N GLU A 151 13.40 7.92 -18.64
CA GLU A 151 14.13 9.21 -18.65
C GLU A 151 13.33 10.36 -18.03
N ASN A 152 12.01 10.36 -18.15
CA ASN A 152 11.17 11.41 -17.57
C ASN A 152 11.01 11.22 -16.06
N ILE A 153 11.22 12.29 -15.30
CA ILE A 153 11.30 12.24 -13.84
C ILE A 153 10.00 11.75 -13.17
N TYR A 154 8.82 12.08 -13.73
CA TYR A 154 7.54 11.67 -13.16
C TYR A 154 7.27 10.20 -13.40
N SER A 155 7.36 9.78 -14.66
CA SER A 155 7.06 8.40 -15.04
C SER A 155 8.11 7.43 -14.52
N SER A 156 9.37 7.83 -14.44
CA SER A 156 10.45 7.01 -13.88
C SER A 156 10.20 6.74 -12.40
N LEU A 157 9.85 7.77 -11.62
CA LEU A 157 9.50 7.62 -10.21
C LEU A 157 8.25 6.73 -10.02
N ILE A 158 7.18 6.97 -10.79
CA ILE A 158 5.95 6.16 -10.71
C ILE A 158 6.25 4.70 -11.06
N TYR A 159 6.98 4.47 -12.14
CA TYR A 159 7.33 3.12 -12.59
C TYR A 159 8.19 2.38 -11.57
N SER A 160 9.22 3.03 -11.02
CA SER A 160 10.02 2.46 -9.92
C SER A 160 9.16 2.13 -8.71
N ALA A 161 8.23 3.01 -8.32
CA ALA A 161 7.31 2.74 -7.22
C ALA A 161 6.39 1.56 -7.51
N TYR A 162 5.93 1.38 -8.75
CA TYR A 162 5.11 0.21 -9.13
C TYR A 162 5.89 -1.09 -9.13
N LEU A 163 7.15 -1.08 -9.56
CA LEU A 163 8.02 -2.26 -9.41
C LEU A 163 8.19 -2.62 -7.93
N ALA A 164 8.54 -1.65 -7.09
CA ALA A 164 8.64 -1.87 -5.64
C ALA A 164 7.30 -2.29 -5.01
N LEU A 165 6.16 -1.86 -5.57
CA LEU A 165 4.84 -2.28 -5.12
C LEU A 165 4.61 -3.77 -5.38
N ASN A 166 5.08 -4.34 -6.49
CA ASN A 166 5.00 -5.78 -6.71
C ASN A 166 5.72 -6.57 -5.61
N ASP A 167 6.90 -6.11 -5.21
CA ASP A 167 7.70 -6.79 -4.20
C ASP A 167 7.09 -6.68 -2.81
N VAL A 168 6.72 -5.45 -2.42
CA VAL A 168 6.09 -5.14 -1.14
C VAL A 168 4.75 -5.86 -1.02
N TYR A 169 3.94 -5.86 -2.08
CA TYR A 169 2.68 -6.58 -2.13
C TYR A 169 2.90 -8.10 -2.09
N GLY A 170 3.88 -8.62 -2.83
CA GLY A 170 4.24 -10.04 -2.80
C GLY A 170 4.55 -10.51 -1.38
N PHE A 171 5.36 -9.75 -0.64
CA PHE A 171 5.65 -10.08 0.76
C PHE A 171 4.40 -10.01 1.65
N TYR A 172 3.56 -8.98 1.48
CA TYR A 172 2.29 -8.87 2.19
C TYR A 172 1.39 -10.09 1.92
N ALA A 173 1.21 -10.45 0.64
CA ALA A 173 0.38 -11.57 0.22
C ALA A 173 0.95 -12.93 0.67
N ALA A 174 2.27 -13.06 0.79
CA ALA A 174 2.92 -14.28 1.24
C ALA A 174 2.77 -14.51 2.76
N TYR A 175 2.87 -13.44 3.56
CA TYR A 175 3.12 -13.57 5.01
C TYR A 175 2.16 -12.83 5.93
N ILE A 176 1.41 -11.84 5.43
CA ILE A 176 0.56 -10.97 6.26
C ILE A 176 -0.92 -11.17 5.93
N SER A 177 -1.28 -11.25 4.65
CA SER A 177 -2.68 -11.33 4.19
C SER A 177 -3.46 -12.47 4.88
N GLU A 178 -2.89 -13.67 4.96
CA GLU A 178 -3.51 -14.82 5.60
C GLU A 178 -3.83 -14.57 7.09
N ILE A 179 -2.96 -13.85 7.79
CA ILE A 179 -3.18 -13.48 9.21
C ILE A 179 -4.31 -12.44 9.31
N MET A 180 -4.35 -11.50 8.38
CA MET A 180 -5.40 -10.47 8.31
C MET A 180 -6.76 -11.09 7.97
N ASP A 181 -6.82 -12.00 7.00
CA ASP A 181 -8.04 -12.70 6.57
C ASP A 181 -8.59 -13.66 7.63
N HIS A 182 -7.70 -14.29 8.40
CA HIS A 182 -8.06 -15.08 9.60
C HIS A 182 -8.22 -14.22 10.86
N GLY A 183 -8.12 -12.91 10.72
CA GLY A 183 -8.46 -11.94 11.74
C GLY A 183 -9.94 -11.97 12.06
N ASP A 184 -10.30 -12.25 13.31
CA ASP A 184 -11.65 -11.97 13.81
C ASP A 184 -11.89 -10.44 13.86
N MET A 185 -12.99 -10.00 14.46
CA MET A 185 -13.30 -8.57 14.72
C MET A 185 -12.19 -7.80 15.49
N GLU A 186 -11.11 -8.44 15.94
CA GLU A 186 -9.97 -7.79 16.58
C GLU A 186 -9.01 -7.14 15.59
N LEU A 187 -8.79 -7.75 14.42
CA LEU A 187 -8.01 -7.13 13.34
C LEU A 187 -8.90 -6.27 12.47
N MET A 188 -10.09 -6.76 12.12
CA MET A 188 -11.07 -5.98 11.35
C MET A 188 -11.57 -4.76 12.15
N GLY A 189 -11.40 -3.58 11.58
CA GLY A 189 -11.67 -2.28 12.17
C GLY A 189 -10.51 -1.72 13.00
N SER A 190 -9.38 -2.43 13.10
CA SER A 190 -8.17 -1.94 13.74
C SER A 190 -7.35 -1.08 12.76
N PRO A 191 -6.36 -0.30 13.25
CA PRO A 191 -5.42 0.40 12.37
C PRO A 191 -4.67 -0.52 11.39
N ALA A 192 -4.55 -1.84 11.67
CA ALA A 192 -3.86 -2.78 10.79
C ALA A 192 -4.58 -3.01 9.45
N ASP A 193 -5.88 -2.70 9.35
CA ASP A 193 -6.63 -2.76 8.08
C ASP A 193 -6.04 -1.84 7.00
N ASN A 194 -5.28 -0.82 7.41
CA ASN A 194 -4.64 0.11 6.48
C ASN A 194 -3.37 -0.46 5.83
N ILE A 195 -2.86 -1.62 6.29
CA ILE A 195 -1.61 -2.19 5.76
C ILE A 195 -1.69 -2.38 4.24
N GLU A 196 -2.73 -3.05 3.74
CA GLU A 196 -2.90 -3.31 2.31
C GLU A 196 -3.22 -2.03 1.53
N ALA A 197 -4.17 -1.25 2.04
CA ALA A 197 -4.64 -0.04 1.38
C ALA A 197 -3.53 1.01 1.19
N CYS A 198 -2.52 1.03 2.05
CA CYS A 198 -1.41 1.98 2.02
C CYS A 198 -0.12 1.45 1.38
N LEU A 199 -0.11 0.24 0.78
CA LEU A 199 1.13 -0.37 0.26
C LEU A 199 1.83 0.48 -0.80
N LEU A 200 1.05 1.23 -1.60
CA LEU A 200 1.60 2.17 -2.58
C LEU A 200 2.47 3.23 -1.91
N ASN A 201 2.03 3.82 -0.79
CA ASN A 201 2.80 4.81 -0.03
C ASN A 201 4.12 4.21 0.48
N LEU A 202 4.08 2.96 0.93
CA LEU A 202 5.28 2.25 1.35
C LEU A 202 6.23 2.00 0.17
N ALA A 203 5.71 1.62 -0.99
CA ALA A 203 6.52 1.43 -2.20
C ALA A 203 7.24 2.73 -2.61
N PHE A 204 6.56 3.88 -2.57
CA PHE A 204 7.19 5.18 -2.77
C PHE A 204 8.32 5.47 -1.75
N CYS A 205 8.16 5.04 -0.49
CA CYS A 205 9.20 5.20 0.55
C CYS A 205 10.47 4.35 0.29
N LYS A 206 10.34 3.25 -0.47
CA LYS A 206 11.46 2.35 -0.82
C LYS A 206 12.32 2.92 -1.94
N VAL A 207 11.71 3.59 -2.92
CA VAL A 207 12.42 4.07 -4.13
C VAL A 207 12.78 5.55 -4.11
N GLY A 208 12.06 6.37 -3.33
CA GLY A 208 12.29 7.80 -3.29
C GLY A 208 13.49 8.23 -2.44
N ALA A 209 13.89 9.50 -2.60
CA ALA A 209 14.89 10.18 -1.79
C ALA A 209 14.61 11.68 -1.77
N ASP A 210 15.07 12.39 -0.74
CA ASP A 210 14.94 13.85 -0.67
C ASP A 210 15.68 14.51 -1.83
N ASN A 211 14.94 15.30 -2.61
CA ASN A 211 15.47 16.09 -3.72
C ASN A 211 14.51 17.25 -4.04
N GLU A 212 14.86 18.09 -5.03
CA GLU A 212 14.04 19.26 -5.41
C GLU A 212 12.62 18.88 -5.88
N MET A 213 12.42 17.70 -6.45
CA MET A 213 11.11 17.20 -6.87
C MET A 213 10.30 16.63 -5.70
N LEU A 214 10.96 16.07 -4.69
CA LEU A 214 10.35 15.41 -3.53
C LEU A 214 10.71 16.14 -2.22
N PRO A 215 10.27 17.40 -2.05
CA PRO A 215 10.70 18.23 -0.93
C PRO A 215 10.18 17.73 0.43
N HIS A 216 9.13 16.92 0.46
CA HIS A 216 8.54 16.39 1.70
C HIS A 216 8.85 14.90 1.92
N PHE A 217 9.80 14.32 1.17
CA PHE A 217 10.05 12.89 1.21
C PHE A 217 10.41 12.37 2.61
N SER A 218 11.34 13.03 3.31
CA SER A 218 11.73 12.65 4.67
C SER A 218 10.55 12.59 5.65
N ASP A 219 9.67 13.59 5.63
CA ASP A 219 8.51 13.65 6.53
C ASP A 219 7.46 12.60 6.16
N PHE A 220 7.20 12.44 4.85
CA PHE A 220 6.32 11.40 4.33
C PHE A 220 6.81 10.01 4.74
N LYS A 221 8.09 9.71 4.50
CA LYS A 221 8.72 8.43 4.85
C LYS A 221 8.68 8.18 6.35
N TYR A 222 8.97 9.19 7.17
CA TYR A 222 8.89 9.04 8.62
C TYR A 222 7.48 8.65 9.08
N ASN A 223 6.45 9.35 8.60
CA ASN A 223 5.07 9.09 8.98
C ASN A 223 4.60 7.71 8.50
N THR A 224 4.84 7.39 7.23
CA THR A 224 4.49 6.08 6.65
C THR A 224 5.14 4.94 7.42
N LEU A 225 6.45 5.00 7.67
CA LEU A 225 7.15 3.92 8.39
C LEU A 225 6.73 3.81 9.87
N LYS A 226 6.41 4.94 10.50
CA LYS A 226 5.90 4.97 11.88
C LYS A 226 4.53 4.28 11.97
N ASP A 227 3.64 4.56 11.02
CA ASP A 227 2.31 3.97 10.98
C ASP A 227 2.38 2.47 10.66
N TYR A 228 3.15 2.06 9.65
CA TYR A 228 3.40 0.65 9.35
C TYR A 228 4.00 -0.11 10.52
N LYS A 229 4.94 0.49 11.25
CA LYS A 229 5.50 -0.14 12.45
C LYS A 229 4.39 -0.44 13.48
N ALA A 230 3.52 0.52 13.76
CA ALA A 230 2.42 0.32 14.70
C ALA A 230 1.43 -0.74 14.20
N TRP A 231 1.12 -0.74 12.90
CA TRP A 231 0.21 -1.70 12.30
C TRP A 231 0.76 -3.12 12.31
N ILE A 232 2.04 -3.31 11.94
CA ILE A 232 2.70 -4.62 11.98
C ILE A 232 2.81 -5.13 13.43
N GLU A 233 3.06 -4.26 14.40
CA GLU A 233 3.05 -4.64 15.82
C GLU A 233 1.67 -5.17 16.27
N ILE A 234 0.56 -4.60 15.78
CA ILE A 234 -0.79 -5.13 16.02
C ILE A 234 -0.92 -6.55 15.47
N VAL A 235 -0.53 -6.77 14.20
CA VAL A 235 -0.60 -8.09 13.55
C VAL A 235 0.26 -9.12 14.29
N LYS A 236 1.50 -8.76 14.65
CA LYS A 236 2.40 -9.64 15.41
C LYS A 236 1.83 -10.01 16.78
N ASN A 237 1.23 -9.06 17.49
CA ASN A 237 0.60 -9.30 18.78
C ASN A 237 -0.64 -10.19 18.66
N TYR A 238 -1.46 -9.98 17.62
CA TYR A 238 -2.61 -10.84 17.33
C TYR A 238 -2.18 -12.28 17.03
N ALA A 239 -1.19 -12.45 16.15
CA ALA A 239 -0.63 -13.76 15.82
C ALA A 239 -0.10 -14.46 17.07
N PHE A 240 0.64 -13.73 17.93
CA PHE A 240 1.13 -14.24 19.19
C PHE A 240 0.00 -14.71 20.11
N ASN A 241 -1.00 -13.86 20.37
CA ASN A 241 -2.10 -14.18 21.29
C ASN A 241 -2.96 -15.37 20.83
N ASN A 242 -3.04 -15.58 19.52
CA ASN A 242 -3.83 -16.65 18.90
C ASN A 242 -2.99 -17.88 18.52
N ASN A 243 -1.71 -17.93 18.90
CA ASN A 243 -0.78 -19.02 18.59
C ASN A 243 -0.63 -19.27 17.08
N ILE A 244 -0.72 -18.22 16.26
CA ILE A 244 -0.53 -18.30 14.80
C ILE A 244 0.97 -18.22 14.49
N PRO A 245 1.54 -19.22 13.81
CA PRO A 245 2.94 -19.19 13.39
C PRO A 245 3.22 -18.09 12.39
N LEU A 246 4.17 -17.22 12.74
CA LEU A 246 4.80 -16.35 11.76
C LEU A 246 5.82 -17.16 10.97
N ARG A 247 5.70 -17.13 9.63
CA ARG A 247 6.62 -17.80 8.70
C ARG A 247 7.82 -16.92 8.32
N ALA A 248 7.69 -15.60 8.50
CA ALA A 248 8.74 -14.60 8.27
C ALA A 248 8.73 -13.50 9.35
N GLU A 249 9.79 -12.69 9.40
CA GLU A 249 9.79 -11.47 10.22
C GLU A 249 8.97 -10.38 9.53
N LEU A 250 7.75 -10.13 10.02
CA LEU A 250 6.84 -9.17 9.37
C LEU A 250 7.40 -7.74 9.32
N MET A 251 8.29 -7.37 10.25
CA MET A 251 8.94 -6.06 10.24
C MET A 251 9.89 -5.87 9.05
N ASN A 252 10.28 -6.95 8.36
CA ASN A 252 11.07 -6.85 7.14
C ASN A 252 10.36 -6.01 6.07
N LEU A 253 9.02 -6.01 6.05
CA LEU A 253 8.22 -5.18 5.15
C LEU A 253 8.68 -3.71 5.15
N ILE A 254 9.03 -3.18 6.32
CA ILE A 254 9.56 -1.81 6.45
C ILE A 254 11.09 -1.73 6.45
N LEU A 255 11.78 -2.75 6.96
CA LEU A 255 13.24 -2.71 7.20
C LEU A 255 14.09 -3.12 5.99
N CYS A 256 13.65 -4.09 5.19
CA CYS A 256 14.39 -4.61 4.04
C CYS A 256 14.23 -3.73 2.80
N ASP A 257 15.13 -3.88 1.83
CA ASP A 257 14.93 -3.31 0.50
C ASP A 257 13.75 -3.99 -0.21
N HIS A 258 13.16 -3.35 -1.22
CA HIS A 258 12.04 -3.95 -1.93
C HIS A 258 12.47 -5.22 -2.70
N ASP A 259 13.65 -5.24 -3.31
CA ASP A 259 14.15 -6.40 -4.07
C ASP A 259 14.28 -7.66 -3.19
N ASP A 260 14.81 -7.49 -1.97
CA ASP A 260 14.88 -8.56 -0.96
C ASP A 260 13.49 -9.11 -0.58
N LEU A 261 12.47 -8.24 -0.50
CA LEU A 261 11.09 -8.63 -0.20
C LEU A 261 10.48 -9.43 -1.35
N GLY A 262 10.77 -9.02 -2.59
CA GLY A 262 10.32 -9.71 -3.80
C GLY A 262 10.88 -11.13 -3.88
N HIS A 263 12.19 -11.28 -3.64
CA HIS A 263 12.85 -12.59 -3.60
C HIS A 263 12.31 -13.51 -2.48
N GLU A 264 12.03 -12.96 -1.29
CA GLU A 264 11.45 -13.75 -0.20
C GLU A 264 10.02 -14.20 -0.55
N ALA A 265 9.22 -13.34 -1.19
CA ALA A 265 7.88 -13.70 -1.67
C ALA A 265 7.92 -14.77 -2.77
N GLU A 266 8.81 -14.63 -3.75
CA GLU A 266 9.03 -15.65 -4.79
C GLU A 266 9.41 -17.00 -4.16
N ALA A 267 10.31 -16.99 -3.18
CA ALA A 267 10.71 -18.20 -2.49
C ALA A 267 9.54 -18.89 -1.77
N GLU A 268 8.60 -18.12 -1.20
CA GLU A 268 7.35 -18.65 -0.64
C GLU A 268 6.44 -19.25 -1.70
N SER A 269 6.20 -18.53 -2.80
CA SER A 269 5.28 -18.97 -3.85
C SER A 269 5.76 -20.25 -4.55
N LEU A 270 7.08 -20.43 -4.67
CA LEU A 270 7.72 -21.65 -5.15
C LEU A 270 7.80 -22.77 -4.08
N GLY A 271 7.40 -22.49 -2.86
CA GLY A 271 7.25 -23.45 -1.76
C GLY A 271 8.53 -23.72 -0.96
N PHE A 272 9.62 -22.98 -1.18
CA PHE A 272 10.89 -23.16 -0.46
C PHE A 272 10.77 -22.86 1.04
N ASN A 273 9.86 -21.96 1.40
CA ASN A 273 9.67 -21.47 2.77
C ASN A 273 8.48 -22.11 3.53
N THR A 274 7.80 -23.08 2.93
CA THR A 274 6.58 -23.73 3.51
C THR A 274 6.75 -24.33 4.90
N SER A 275 7.97 -24.73 5.28
CA SER A 275 8.28 -25.32 6.59
C SER A 275 8.99 -24.35 7.55
N ARG A 276 9.20 -23.10 7.14
CA ARG A 276 9.91 -22.09 7.92
C ARG A 276 9.00 -21.58 9.04
N LEU A 277 9.55 -21.54 10.26
CA LEU A 277 8.95 -20.89 11.41
C LEU A 277 9.88 -19.78 11.87
N HIS A 278 9.33 -18.58 12.04
CA HIS A 278 10.12 -17.43 12.48
C HIS A 278 10.50 -17.59 13.97
N PRO A 279 11.81 -17.56 14.33
CA PRO A 279 12.25 -17.88 15.68
C PRO A 279 11.71 -16.96 16.77
N ASP A 280 11.43 -15.69 16.49
CA ASP A 280 11.27 -14.68 17.55
C ASP A 280 9.99 -14.80 18.38
N ILE A 281 8.94 -15.46 17.88
CA ILE A 281 7.76 -15.79 18.69
C ILE A 281 8.00 -17.08 19.48
N TYR A 282 8.50 -18.11 18.81
CA TYR A 282 8.65 -19.44 19.39
C TYR A 282 9.81 -19.57 20.37
N MET A 283 10.89 -18.83 20.16
CA MET A 283 12.03 -18.83 21.08
C MET A 283 11.64 -18.25 22.43
N ASN A 284 10.79 -17.21 22.46
CA ASN A 284 10.32 -16.65 23.72
C ASN A 284 9.41 -17.63 24.47
N GLU A 285 8.50 -18.33 23.79
CA GLU A 285 7.67 -19.37 24.40
C GLU A 285 8.49 -20.59 24.86
N ILE A 286 9.47 -21.02 24.07
CA ILE A 286 10.42 -22.07 24.46
C ILE A 286 11.22 -21.63 25.69
N LEU A 287 11.66 -20.38 25.76
CA LEU A 287 12.39 -19.85 26.90
C LEU A 287 11.50 -19.69 28.13
N GLN A 288 10.25 -19.24 27.98
CA GLN A 288 9.29 -19.11 29.08
C GLN A 288 8.86 -20.48 29.61
N SER A 289 8.53 -21.43 28.73
CA SER A 289 8.23 -22.81 29.12
C SER A 289 9.42 -23.47 29.80
N HIS A 290 10.65 -23.27 29.32
CA HIS A 290 11.86 -23.70 30.03
C HIS A 290 11.97 -23.08 31.42
N ARG A 291 11.74 -21.76 31.56
CA ARG A 291 11.79 -21.07 32.86
C ARG A 291 10.73 -21.61 33.83
N VAL A 292 9.51 -21.84 33.36
CA VAL A 292 8.42 -22.43 34.16
C VAL A 292 8.76 -23.87 34.55
N LEU A 293 9.25 -24.70 33.62
CA LEU A 293 9.72 -26.05 33.90
C LEU A 293 10.82 -26.04 34.96
N HIS A 294 11.81 -25.15 34.86
CA HIS A 294 12.88 -25.02 35.85
C HIS A 294 12.37 -24.63 37.25
N GLN A 295 11.22 -23.95 37.36
CA GLN A 295 10.63 -23.59 38.64
C GLN A 295 9.73 -24.71 39.21
N VAL A 296 8.93 -25.34 38.36
CA VAL A 296 7.90 -26.29 38.78
C VAL A 296 8.46 -27.71 38.94
N LEU A 297 9.36 -28.13 38.05
CA LEU A 297 9.91 -29.49 38.02
C LEU A 297 10.62 -29.87 39.34
N PRO A 298 11.46 -29.02 39.97
CA PRO A 298 12.08 -29.35 41.27
C PRO A 298 11.04 -29.56 42.38
N VAL A 299 9.96 -28.78 42.37
CA VAL A 299 8.87 -28.89 43.36
C VAL A 299 8.10 -30.20 43.16
N ILE A 300 7.85 -30.59 41.91
CA ILE A 300 7.23 -31.88 41.56
C ILE A 300 8.13 -33.04 41.99
N CYS A 301 9.42 -33.02 41.63
CA CYS A 301 10.38 -34.08 41.99
C CYS A 301 10.49 -34.25 43.50
N LYS A 302 10.52 -33.15 44.27
CA LYS A 302 10.52 -33.20 45.73
C LYS A 302 9.25 -33.81 46.31
N LYS A 303 8.07 -33.51 45.74
CA LYS A 303 6.79 -34.10 46.17
C LYS A 303 6.66 -35.58 45.83
N LEU A 304 7.26 -36.01 44.72
CA LEU A 304 7.25 -37.40 44.25
C LEU A 304 8.38 -38.24 44.85
N GLY A 305 9.29 -37.64 45.64
CA GLY A 305 10.41 -38.33 46.27
C GLY A 305 11.52 -38.74 45.29
N ILE A 306 11.57 -38.13 44.10
CA ILE A 306 12.58 -38.39 43.09
C ILE A 306 13.91 -37.80 43.55
N THR A 307 14.96 -38.61 43.55
CA THR A 307 16.30 -38.23 43.99
C THR A 307 17.11 -37.56 42.87
N GLU A 308 18.09 -36.73 43.20
CA GLU A 308 18.95 -36.07 42.20
C GLU A 308 19.70 -37.07 41.30
N ASP A 309 19.99 -38.27 41.82
CA ASP A 309 20.64 -39.34 41.06
C ASP A 309 19.73 -39.94 39.96
N GLU A 310 18.41 -39.94 40.16
CA GLU A 310 17.41 -40.39 39.17
C GLU A 310 17.14 -39.33 38.09
N LEU A 311 17.47 -38.07 38.35
CA LEU A 311 17.36 -36.94 37.43
C LEU A 311 18.61 -36.70 36.57
N LYS A 312 19.66 -37.52 36.74
CA LYS A 312 20.88 -37.40 35.93
C LYS A 312 20.56 -37.59 34.45
N LEU A 313 20.68 -36.49 33.70
CA LEU A 313 20.54 -36.45 32.25
C LEU A 313 21.61 -37.33 31.59
N ASP A 314 21.16 -38.39 30.94
CA ASP A 314 21.98 -39.18 30.04
C ASP A 314 22.07 -38.43 28.70
N SER A 315 23.12 -37.60 28.57
CA SER A 315 23.36 -36.77 27.38
C SER A 315 23.55 -37.58 26.10
N SER A 316 23.86 -38.88 26.19
CA SER A 316 23.98 -39.78 25.03
C SER A 316 22.63 -40.11 24.37
N LYS A 317 21.51 -39.87 25.07
CA LYS A 317 20.14 -40.09 24.58
C LYS A 317 19.47 -38.84 24.00
N LEU A 318 20.11 -37.67 24.13
CA LEU A 318 19.56 -36.38 23.69
C LEU A 318 19.88 -36.06 22.23
N TYR A 319 20.83 -36.78 21.63
CA TYR A 319 21.14 -36.66 20.21
C TYR A 319 20.36 -37.75 19.45
N LEU A 320 19.37 -37.34 18.68
CA LEU A 320 18.77 -38.21 17.66
C LEU A 320 19.86 -38.50 16.60
N LYS A 321 20.01 -39.78 16.25
CA LYS A 321 20.83 -40.21 15.10
C LYS A 321 20.18 -39.82 13.79
#